data_AF-A0A2V8UFE4-F1
#
_entry.id   AF-A0A2V8UFE4-F1
#
_cell.length_a   1.000
_cell.length_b   1.000
_cell.length_c   1.000
_cell.angle_alpha   90.00
_cell.angle_beta   90.00
_cell.angle_gamma   90.00
#
_symmetry.space_group_name_H-M   'P 1'
#
loop_
_entity.id
_entity.type
_entity.pdbx_description
1 polymer ?
#
loop_
_entity_poly.entity_id
_entity_poly.type
_entity_poly.pdbx_seq_one_letter_code
_entity_poly.pdbx_strand_id
1 'polypeptide(L)' 'MQHTFDNVQPGQTVCFRAGTYPLTVSSGYNQRLKNSGTSSSPITFTNYPGEVAIIHGNTLVAGAYVTFV' A
#
# COMPACT_ATOMS: atom_id res chain seq x y z
N MET A 1 3.79 7.05 -4.74
CA MET A 1 3.10 6.00 -3.97
C MET A 1 1.68 5.76 -4.45
N GLN A 2 0.81 6.79 -4.49
CA GLN A 2 -0.60 6.63 -4.95
C GLN A 2 -0.74 5.87 -6.27
N HIS A 3 0.13 6.13 -7.26
CA HIS A 3 0.10 5.40 -8.53
C HIS A 3 0.13 3.87 -8.38
N THR A 4 0.90 3.33 -7.43
CA THR A 4 0.91 1.89 -7.16
C THR A 4 -0.41 1.42 -6.55
N PHE A 5 -1.01 2.21 -5.67
CA PHE A 5 -2.30 1.91 -5.02
C PHE A 5 -3.47 1.91 -6.02
N ASP A 6 -3.37 2.71 -7.08
CA ASP A 6 -4.38 2.74 -8.15
C ASP A 6 -4.31 1.51 -9.06
N ASN A 7 -3.12 0.92 -9.22
CA ASN A 7 -2.86 -0.09 -10.25
C ASN A 7 -2.67 -1.52 -9.72
N VAL A 8 -2.43 -1.70 -8.42
CA VAL A 8 -2.21 -3.04 -7.84
C VAL A 8 -3.43 -3.95 -8.05
N GLN A 9 -3.17 -5.20 -8.44
CA GLN A 9 -4.16 -6.22 -8.78
C GLN A 9 -4.13 -7.40 -7.80
N PRO A 10 -5.21 -8.20 -7.71
CA PRO A 10 -5.24 -9.42 -6.90
C PRO A 10 -4.00 -10.30 -7.10
N GLY A 11 -3.45 -10.82 -6.00
CA GLY A 11 -2.27 -11.69 -6.00
C GLY A 11 -0.92 -10.97 -6.09
N GLN A 12 -0.90 -9.65 -6.30
CA GLN A 12 0.36 -8.90 -6.35
C GLN A 12 0.89 -8.58 -4.96
N THR A 13 2.22 -8.58 -4.87
CA THR A 13 2.96 -8.11 -3.69
C THR A 13 3.72 -6.83 -4.06
N VAL A 14 3.47 -5.76 -3.31
CA VAL A 14 4.15 -4.48 -3.43
C VAL A 14 5.20 -4.39 -2.33
N CYS A 15 6.47 -4.29 -2.73
CA CYS A 15 7.59 -4.13 -1.81
C CYS A 15 8.05 -2.67 -1.75
N PHE A 16 8.01 -2.06 -0.57
CA PHE A 16 8.56 -0.73 -0.33
C PHE A 16 10.04 -0.79 -0.02
N ARG A 17 10.81 0.10 -0.65
CA ARG A 17 12.24 0.26 -0.31
C ARG A 17 12.39 1.07 0.98
N ALA A 18 13.53 0.93 1.62
CA ALA A 18 13.92 1.66 2.80
C ALA A 18 13.80 3.17 2.57
N GLY A 19 13.32 3.85 3.59
CA GLY A 19 13.19 5.30 3.57
C GLY A 19 11.85 5.79 4.10
N THR A 20 11.72 7.11 4.12
CA THR A 20 10.49 7.78 4.53
C THR A 20 9.76 8.29 3.30
N TYR A 21 8.54 7.82 3.09
CA TYR A 21 7.62 8.35 2.09
C TYR A 21 6.81 9.48 2.74
N PRO A 22 7.08 10.75 2.39
CA PRO A 22 6.51 11.90 3.09
C PRO A 22 5.03 12.08 2.78
N LEU A 23 4.37 12.84 3.66
CA LEU A 23 3.04 13.37 3.42
C LEU A 23 3.05 14.23 2.15
N THR A 24 2.18 13.94 1.18
CA THR A 24 2.06 14.73 -0.05
C THR A 24 0.79 15.58 -0.10
N VAL A 25 -0.12 15.43 0.88
CA VAL A 25 -1.38 16.17 0.97
C VAL A 25 -1.51 16.88 2.31
N SER A 26 -2.03 18.10 2.32
CA SER A 26 -2.23 18.88 3.56
C SER A 26 -3.51 18.50 4.32
N SER A 27 -4.43 17.78 3.69
CA SER A 27 -5.64 17.23 4.30
C SER A 27 -6.11 15.97 3.59
N GLY A 28 -6.86 15.11 4.28
CA GLY A 28 -7.38 13.85 3.74
C GLY A 28 -6.41 12.67 3.83
N TYR A 29 -6.49 11.76 2.87
CA TYR A 29 -5.65 10.55 2.80
C TYR A 29 -4.53 10.74 1.78
N ASN A 30 -3.32 10.29 2.11
CA ASN A 30 -2.16 10.38 1.22
C ASN A 30 -2.24 9.36 0.10
N GLN A 31 -2.76 8.19 0.45
CA GLN A 31 -3.00 7.11 -0.46
C GLN A 31 -4.34 6.46 -0.16
N ARG A 32 -5.05 6.11 -1.23
CA ARG A 32 -6.31 5.37 -1.16
C ARG A 32 -6.20 4.11 -1.99
N LEU A 33 -6.35 2.96 -1.33
CA LEU A 33 -6.49 1.67 -1.99
C LEU A 33 -7.98 1.38 -2.22
N LYS A 34 -8.38 1.28 -3.48
CA LYS A 34 -9.75 0.89 -3.87
C LYS A 34 -9.83 -0.55 -4.38
N ASN A 35 -8.72 -1.08 -4.91
CA ASN A 35 -8.68 -2.42 -5.47
C ASN A 35 -8.73 -3.45 -4.33
N SER A 36 -9.46 -4.54 -4.57
CA SER A 36 -9.57 -5.66 -3.64
C SER A 36 -8.78 -6.84 -4.18
N GLY A 37 -8.17 -7.63 -3.30
CA GLY A 37 -7.75 -8.97 -3.64
C GLY A 37 -8.94 -9.94 -3.64
N THR A 38 -8.63 -11.23 -3.69
CA THR A 38 -9.60 -12.30 -3.43
C THR A 38 -9.08 -13.18 -2.30
N SER A 39 -9.93 -14.08 -1.78
CA SER A 39 -9.51 -15.05 -0.75
C SER A 39 -8.37 -15.95 -1.20
N SER A 40 -8.27 -16.27 -2.49
CA SER A 40 -7.19 -17.07 -3.08
C SER A 40 -6.00 -16.25 -3.56
N SER A 41 -6.17 -14.94 -3.74
CA SER A 41 -5.18 -14.05 -4.34
C SER A 41 -5.22 -12.68 -3.67
N PRO A 42 -4.74 -12.58 -2.41
CA PRO A 42 -4.75 -11.33 -1.67
C PRO A 42 -3.77 -10.32 -2.29
N ILE A 43 -4.02 -9.03 -2.06
CA ILE A 43 -3.04 -7.98 -2.33
C ILE A 43 -2.17 -7.82 -1.08
N THR A 44 -0.85 -7.87 -1.26
CA THR A 44 0.10 -7.76 -0.15
C THR A 44 0.97 -6.52 -0.30
N PHE A 45 1.10 -5.75 0.77
CA PHE A 45 2.03 -4.64 0.90
C PHE A 45 3.05 -5.00 1.97
N THR A 46 4.34 -4.90 1.65
CA THR A 46 5.43 -5.30 2.54
C THR A 46 6.64 -4.38 2.39
N ASN A 47 7.51 -4.37 3.39
CA ASN A 47 8.87 -3.89 3.17
C ASN A 47 9.63 -4.82 2.22
N TYR A 48 10.57 -4.26 1.46
CA TYR A 48 11.58 -5.06 0.77
C TYR A 48 12.37 -5.87 1.83
N PRO A 49 12.74 -7.15 1.56
CA PRO A 49 13.35 -7.99 2.59
C PRO A 49 14.58 -7.35 3.26
N GLY A 50 14.55 -7.26 4.59
CA GLY A 50 15.62 -6.65 5.39
C GLY A 50 15.61 -5.12 5.43
N GLU A 51 14.68 -4.47 4.75
CA GLU A 51 14.52 -3.01 4.71
C GLU A 51 13.34 -2.56 5.59
N VAL A 52 13.33 -1.27 5.95
CA VAL A 52 12.24 -0.65 6.71
C VAL A 52 11.75 0.59 5.97
N ALA A 53 10.51 0.56 5.50
CA ALA A 53 9.82 1.71 4.94
C ALA A 53 8.96 2.38 6.01
N ILE A 54 9.02 3.71 6.07
CA ILE A 54 8.15 4.53 6.90
C ILE A 54 7.24 5.32 5.97
N ILE A 55 5.93 5.09 6.04
CA ILE A 55 4.95 5.83 5.27
C ILE A 55 4.33 6.87 6.20
N HIS A 56 4.55 8.14 5.92
CA HIS A 56 3.94 9.23 6.69
C HIS A 56 2.53 9.55 6.21
N GLY A 57 1.67 9.85 7.19
CA GLY A 57 0.28 10.22 6.98
C GLY A 57 -0.66 9.03 6.94
N ASN A 58 -1.85 9.26 6.37
CA ASN A 58 -2.96 8.31 6.45
C ASN A 58 -3.17 7.54 5.14
N THR A 59 -3.34 6.23 5.24
CA THR A 59 -3.72 5.35 4.14
C THR A 59 -5.17 4.90 4.33
N LEU A 60 -6.03 5.18 3.36
CA LEU A 60 -7.39 4.63 3.34
C LEU A 60 -7.40 3.30 2.58
N VAL A 61 -7.83 2.24 3.26
CA VAL A 61 -8.05 0.92 2.66
C VAL A 61 -9.56 0.71 2.51
N ALA A 62 -10.06 0.80 1.29
CA ALA A 62 -11.46 0.54 0.96
C ALA A 62 -11.66 -0.82 0.26
N GLY A 63 -10.57 -1.47 -0.16
CA GLY A 63 -10.60 -2.81 -0.76
C GLY A 63 -10.59 -3.94 0.27
N ALA A 64 -11.11 -5.10 -0.13
CA ALA A 64 -11.08 -6.34 0.67
C ALA A 64 -9.85 -7.21 0.34
N TYR A 65 -9.53 -8.17 1.22
CA TYR A 65 -8.42 -9.12 1.03
C TYR A 65 -7.06 -8.42 0.78
N VAL A 66 -6.77 -7.41 1.61
CA VAL A 66 -5.53 -6.63 1.58
C VAL A 66 -4.76 -6.89 2.87
N THR A 67 -3.47 -7.17 2.76
CA THR A 67 -2.59 -7.42 3.91
C THR A 67 -1.41 -6.46 3.89
N PHE A 68 -1.04 -5.96 5.07
CA PHE A 68 0.19 -5.20 5.31
C PHE A 68 1.06 -6.03 6.26
N VAL A 69 2.28 -6.36 5.83
CA VAL A 69 3.23 -7.21 6.56
C VAL A 69 4.60 -6.56 6.72
#